data_AF-A0A3B8PTJ9-F1
#
_entry.id   AF-A0A3B8PTJ9-F1
#
_cell.length_a   1.000
_cell.length_b   1.000
_cell.length_c   1.000
_cell.angle_alpha   90.00
_cell.angle_beta   90.00
_cell.angle_gamma   90.00
#
_symmetry.space_group_name_H-M   'P 1'
#
loop_
_entity.id
_entity.type
_entity.pdbx_description
1 polymer ?
#
loop_
_entity_poly.entity_id
_entity_poly.type
_entity_poly.pdbx_seq_one_letter_code
_entity_poly.pdbx_strand_id
1 'polypeptide(L)'
;MVTSWSGHRNDPDIPKAVRHVWNQKFAPGRSQQAGRQSNVDFALLDSRGNVVSWFDAVGPIGYGRPNDLVNSTVSQLRMSAPRLGLPSPPPSTRPPASLKLPEPTPGSSGLRIFVRLDDRRMPAYRMPVVEVVDMAKADWKDLAWPTVNRTVDAAKMKKWLMEVYPPGVMERVDRDTKKAFSITGVSGKLLLTASTSSQHHRHAVAIGRVRLSDSGNDGFGYEGTLELVMTYAKDSPDVVSMRGFFQGSYPRRDRIRQTTRMVPLEAVFESRPR
;
A
#
# COMPACT_ATOMS: atom_id res chain seq x y z
N MET A 1 -17.16 5.96 3.65
CA MET A 1 -15.80 5.56 4.07
C MET A 1 -15.55 4.17 3.52
N VAL A 2 -14.46 3.98 2.77
CA VAL A 2 -14.01 2.65 2.35
C VAL A 2 -12.81 2.33 3.22
N THR A 3 -12.83 1.17 3.88
CA THR A 3 -11.73 0.66 4.69
C THR A 3 -11.47 -0.78 4.30
N SER A 4 -10.23 -1.24 4.47
CA SER A 4 -9.82 -2.61 4.21
C SER A 4 -9.31 -3.24 5.49
N TRP A 5 -9.54 -4.54 5.64
CA TRP A 5 -8.93 -5.35 6.66
C TRP A 5 -8.35 -6.60 6.00
N SER A 6 -7.10 -6.92 6.32
CA SER A 6 -6.42 -8.16 5.93
C SER A 6 -6.13 -8.98 7.18
N GLY A 7 -6.12 -10.30 7.05
CA GLY A 7 -5.83 -11.20 8.15
C GLY A 7 -6.33 -12.61 7.88
N HIS A 8 -6.44 -13.41 8.94
CA HIS A 8 -6.89 -14.80 8.87
C HIS A 8 -8.15 -15.01 9.68
N ARG A 9 -8.96 -16.00 9.30
CA ARG A 9 -10.26 -16.30 9.96
C ARG A 9 -10.19 -16.67 11.44
N ASN A 10 -8.98 -16.90 11.95
CA ASN A 10 -8.72 -17.26 13.33
C ASN A 10 -8.01 -16.12 14.09
N ASP A 11 -7.84 -14.95 13.48
CA ASP A 11 -7.27 -13.79 14.15
C ASP A 11 -8.22 -13.39 15.31
N PRO A 12 -7.74 -13.31 16.56
CA PRO A 12 -8.57 -12.92 17.71
C PRO A 12 -9.16 -11.50 17.55
N ASP A 13 -8.45 -10.62 16.83
CA ASP A 13 -8.77 -9.21 16.68
C ASP A 13 -9.61 -8.93 15.42
N ILE A 14 -10.12 -9.98 14.76
CA ILE A 14 -10.93 -9.84 13.54
C ILE A 14 -12.19 -8.98 13.78
N PRO A 15 -12.41 -7.92 12.98
CA PRO A 15 -13.60 -7.08 13.11
C PRO A 15 -14.89 -7.87 12.97
N LYS A 16 -15.93 -7.49 13.74
CA LYS A 16 -17.23 -8.19 13.76
C LYS A 16 -17.83 -8.37 12.36
N ALA A 17 -17.76 -7.34 11.52
CA ALA A 17 -18.26 -7.40 10.15
C ALA A 17 -17.53 -8.44 9.29
N VAL A 18 -16.20 -8.53 9.39
CA VAL A 18 -15.41 -9.53 8.66
C VAL A 18 -15.73 -10.94 9.15
N ARG A 19 -15.78 -11.12 10.49
CA ARG A 19 -16.16 -12.40 11.10
C ARG A 19 -17.55 -12.87 10.62
N HIS A 20 -18.50 -11.95 10.54
CA HIS A 20 -19.85 -12.24 10.05
C HIS A 20 -19.83 -12.74 8.59
N VAL A 21 -19.14 -12.04 7.69
CA VAL A 21 -19.02 -12.42 6.28
C VAL A 21 -18.39 -13.81 6.14
N TRP A 22 -17.28 -14.06 6.84
CA TRP A 22 -16.57 -15.34 6.75
C TRP A 22 -17.33 -16.50 7.37
N ASN A 23 -18.03 -16.29 8.49
CA ASN A 23 -18.92 -17.32 9.05
C ASN A 23 -20.01 -17.71 8.04
N GLN A 24 -20.58 -16.75 7.31
CA GLN A 24 -21.57 -17.04 6.26
C GLN A 24 -20.97 -17.71 5.01
N LYS A 25 -19.78 -17.29 4.61
CA LYS A 25 -19.07 -17.79 3.41
C LYS A 25 -18.62 -19.24 3.59
N PHE A 26 -18.08 -19.56 4.77
CA PHE A 26 -17.50 -20.86 5.06
C PHE A 26 -18.43 -21.81 5.83
N ALA A 27 -19.69 -21.43 6.05
CA ALA A 27 -20.70 -22.27 6.70
C ALA A 27 -20.81 -23.66 6.02
N PRO A 28 -20.75 -24.76 6.78
CA PRO A 28 -20.92 -26.12 6.26
C PRO A 28 -22.25 -26.27 5.50
N GLY A 29 -22.25 -27.03 4.40
CA GLY A 29 -23.48 -27.37 3.66
C GLY A 29 -23.94 -26.37 2.59
N ARG A 30 -23.21 -25.29 2.33
CA ARG A 30 -23.44 -24.44 1.14
C ARG A 30 -22.62 -24.95 -0.05
N SER A 31 -23.27 -25.15 -1.19
CA SER A 31 -22.69 -25.59 -2.48
C SER A 31 -21.56 -24.71 -3.04
N GLN A 32 -21.26 -23.59 -2.38
CA GLN A 32 -20.27 -22.61 -2.82
C GLN A 32 -18.87 -22.81 -2.20
N GLN A 33 -18.69 -23.77 -1.28
CA GLN A 33 -17.39 -24.05 -0.64
C GLN A 33 -16.28 -24.42 -1.64
N ALA A 34 -16.61 -25.11 -2.73
CA ALA A 34 -15.62 -25.55 -3.70
C ALA A 34 -15.18 -24.44 -4.69
N GLY A 35 -16.02 -23.41 -4.91
CA GLY A 35 -15.79 -22.37 -5.92
C GLY A 35 -15.41 -20.99 -5.37
N ARG A 36 -15.68 -20.71 -4.09
CA ARG A 36 -15.42 -19.40 -3.46
C ARG A 36 -14.14 -19.41 -2.63
N GLN A 37 -13.01 -19.61 -3.30
CA GLN A 37 -11.67 -19.34 -2.75
C GLN A 37 -11.20 -17.90 -3.02
N SER A 38 -12.11 -16.94 -3.27
CA SER A 38 -11.70 -15.54 -3.38
C SER A 38 -11.16 -15.07 -2.03
N ASN A 39 -9.92 -14.60 -1.99
CA ASN A 39 -9.30 -14.04 -0.79
C ASN A 39 -9.69 -12.56 -0.56
N VAL A 40 -10.64 -12.03 -1.34
CA VAL A 40 -11.11 -10.64 -1.23
C VAL A 40 -12.64 -10.64 -1.27
N ASP A 41 -13.21 -10.11 -0.19
CA ASP A 41 -14.64 -9.95 0.03
C ASP A 41 -14.97 -8.47 0.18
N PHE A 42 -16.08 -8.02 -0.42
CA PHE A 42 -16.65 -6.71 -0.13
C PHE A 42 -17.81 -6.86 0.85
N ALA A 43 -17.77 -6.12 1.95
CA ALA A 43 -18.85 -6.01 2.91
C ALA A 43 -19.43 -4.59 2.86
N LEU A 44 -20.73 -4.49 2.65
CA LEU A 44 -21.47 -3.23 2.71
C LEU A 44 -22.08 -3.09 4.10
N LEU A 45 -21.74 -2.00 4.79
CA LEU A 45 -22.16 -1.75 6.17
C LEU A 45 -23.17 -0.60 6.23
N ASP A 46 -24.17 -0.71 7.11
CA ASP A 46 -25.02 0.42 7.48
C ASP A 46 -24.28 1.44 8.36
N SER A 47 -24.94 2.56 8.70
CA SER A 47 -24.37 3.61 9.56
C SER A 47 -24.12 3.16 11.01
N ARG A 48 -24.66 2.00 11.42
CA ARG A 48 -24.43 1.38 12.73
C ARG A 48 -23.32 0.32 12.69
N GLY A 49 -22.72 0.08 11.52
CA GLY A 49 -21.65 -0.90 11.31
C GLY A 49 -22.13 -2.34 11.09
N ASN A 50 -23.43 -2.57 10.85
CA ASN A 50 -23.96 -3.90 10.56
C ASN A 50 -23.79 -4.25 9.08
N VAL A 51 -23.46 -5.52 8.79
CA VAL A 51 -23.37 -6.02 7.41
C VAL A 51 -24.76 -6.13 6.81
N VAL A 52 -25.04 -5.34 5.76
CA VAL A 52 -26.31 -5.39 5.01
C VAL A 52 -26.21 -6.21 3.71
N SER A 53 -24.99 -6.33 3.17
CA SER A 53 -24.70 -7.16 2.00
C SER A 53 -23.23 -7.50 1.94
N TRP A 54 -22.89 -8.60 1.29
CA TRP A 54 -21.50 -8.92 0.96
C TRP A 54 -21.43 -9.75 -0.32
N PHE A 55 -20.28 -9.70 -1.00
CA PHE A 55 -20.02 -10.46 -2.21
C PHE A 55 -18.52 -10.67 -2.43
N ASP A 56 -18.15 -11.73 -3.16
CA ASP A 56 -16.77 -11.96 -3.58
C ASP A 56 -16.36 -10.91 -4.63
N ALA A 57 -15.19 -10.30 -4.45
CA ALA A 57 -14.64 -9.34 -5.42
C ALA A 57 -14.41 -9.97 -6.80
N VAL A 58 -14.05 -11.25 -6.82
CA VAL A 58 -13.83 -12.05 -8.03
C VAL A 58 -14.99 -13.03 -8.09
N GLY A 59 -15.94 -12.80 -8.99
CA GLY A 59 -17.09 -13.68 -9.18
C GLY A 59 -16.67 -15.10 -9.61
N PRO A 60 -17.63 -15.97 -9.98
CA PRO A 60 -17.32 -17.34 -10.43
C PRO A 60 -16.52 -17.40 -11.74
N ILE A 61 -16.44 -16.28 -12.49
CA ILE A 61 -15.67 -16.15 -13.72
C ILE A 61 -14.24 -15.80 -13.30
N GLY A 62 -13.32 -16.73 -13.50
CA GLY A 62 -11.95 -16.67 -12.98
C GLY A 62 -11.14 -15.43 -13.40
N TYR A 63 -9.98 -15.29 -12.77
CA TYR A 63 -8.98 -14.27 -13.08
C TYR A 63 -8.67 -14.21 -14.59
N GLY A 64 -8.78 -13.04 -15.23
CA GLY A 64 -8.26 -12.93 -16.61
C GLY A 64 -8.64 -11.71 -17.45
N ARG A 65 -9.74 -11.01 -17.16
CA ARG A 65 -10.14 -9.82 -17.94
C ARG A 65 -10.13 -8.55 -17.10
N PRO A 66 -9.42 -7.48 -17.52
CA PRO A 66 -9.21 -6.27 -16.71
C PRO A 66 -10.50 -5.60 -16.19
N ASN A 67 -11.60 -5.70 -16.95
CA ASN A 67 -12.85 -5.00 -16.63
C ASN A 67 -13.87 -5.87 -15.89
N ASP A 68 -13.68 -7.20 -15.81
CA ASP A 68 -14.70 -8.09 -15.26
C ASP A 68 -14.84 -7.90 -13.74
N LEU A 69 -13.73 -7.67 -13.04
CA LEU A 69 -13.73 -7.37 -11.61
C LEU A 69 -14.46 -6.05 -11.32
N VAL A 70 -14.17 -5.01 -12.11
CA VAL A 70 -14.80 -3.70 -11.96
C VAL A 70 -16.30 -3.79 -12.26
N ASN A 71 -16.68 -4.39 -13.38
CA ASN A 71 -18.08 -4.53 -13.79
C ASN A 71 -18.88 -5.39 -12.82
N SER A 72 -18.30 -6.52 -12.35
CA SER A 72 -18.89 -7.37 -11.33
C SER A 72 -19.10 -6.59 -10.03
N THR A 73 -18.07 -5.89 -9.55
CA THR A 73 -18.15 -5.09 -8.32
C THR A 73 -19.22 -4.00 -8.44
N VAL A 74 -19.24 -3.25 -9.55
CA VAL A 74 -20.27 -2.22 -9.80
C VAL A 74 -21.67 -2.81 -9.83
N SER A 75 -21.87 -3.95 -10.49
CA SER A 75 -23.15 -4.66 -10.54
C SER A 75 -23.61 -5.10 -9.15
N GLN A 76 -22.72 -5.75 -8.38
CA GLN A 76 -23.00 -6.18 -7.02
C GLN A 76 -23.31 -5.02 -6.08
N LEU A 77 -22.60 -3.89 -6.21
CA LEU A 77 -22.88 -2.66 -5.47
C LEU A 77 -24.24 -2.08 -5.84
N ARG A 78 -24.60 -2.03 -7.12
CA ARG A 78 -25.93 -1.54 -7.56
C ARG A 78 -27.07 -2.40 -7.00
N MET A 79 -26.89 -3.72 -6.95
CA MET A 79 -27.88 -4.64 -6.36
C MET A 79 -27.95 -4.52 -4.83
N SER A 80 -26.83 -4.23 -4.19
CA SER A 80 -26.71 -4.20 -2.73
C SER A 80 -27.07 -2.84 -2.11
N ALA A 81 -26.83 -1.74 -2.83
CA ALA A 81 -27.02 -0.38 -2.33
C ALA A 81 -28.45 -0.09 -1.82
N PRO A 82 -29.54 -0.58 -2.45
CA PRO A 82 -30.89 -0.39 -1.91
C PRO A 82 -31.08 -0.95 -0.49
N ARG A 83 -30.29 -1.96 -0.09
CA ARG A 83 -30.35 -2.56 1.26
C ARG A 83 -29.83 -1.62 2.35
N LEU A 84 -29.15 -0.54 1.99
CA LEU A 84 -28.74 0.49 2.94
C LEU A 84 -29.92 1.37 3.38
N GLY A 85 -31.07 1.28 2.71
CA GLY A 85 -32.22 2.16 2.99
C GLY A 85 -31.92 3.64 2.74
N LEU A 86 -30.87 3.94 1.98
CA LEU A 86 -30.52 5.31 1.62
C LEU A 86 -31.49 5.79 0.53
N PRO A 87 -31.96 7.04 0.60
CA PRO A 87 -32.74 7.62 -0.49
C PRO A 87 -31.93 7.52 -1.79
N SER A 88 -32.60 7.19 -2.89
CA SER A 88 -31.95 7.15 -4.19
C SER A 88 -31.28 8.51 -4.44
N PRO A 89 -29.97 8.53 -4.73
CA PRO A 89 -29.32 9.80 -5.03
C PRO A 89 -30.02 10.40 -6.26
N PRO A 90 -30.29 11.72 -6.27
CA PRO A 90 -30.85 12.36 -7.44
C PRO A 90 -29.94 12.09 -8.66
N PRO A 91 -30.49 12.02 -9.87
CA PRO A 91 -29.69 11.86 -11.08
C PRO A 91 -28.58 12.92 -11.11
N SER A 92 -27.33 12.49 -10.93
CA SER A 92 -26.19 13.40 -10.93
C SER A 92 -25.86 13.76 -12.38
N THR A 93 -26.14 15.00 -12.77
CA THR A 93 -25.55 15.61 -13.98
C THR A 93 -24.09 16.00 -13.76
N ARG A 94 -23.61 15.97 -12.50
CA ARG A 94 -22.21 16.20 -12.18
C ARG A 94 -21.36 15.03 -12.70
N PRO A 95 -20.22 15.32 -13.37
CA PRO A 95 -19.27 14.29 -13.74
C PRO A 95 -18.86 13.49 -12.50
N PRO A 96 -18.48 12.21 -12.67
CA PRO A 96 -18.02 11.39 -11.56
C PRO A 96 -16.92 12.14 -10.81
N ALA A 97 -17.05 12.22 -9.48
CA ALA A 97 -16.07 12.90 -8.65
C ALA A 97 -14.69 12.32 -8.96
N SER A 98 -13.73 13.19 -9.28
CA SER A 98 -12.34 12.78 -9.48
C SER A 98 -11.87 11.98 -8.27
N LEU A 99 -11.22 10.84 -8.51
CA LEU A 99 -10.62 10.04 -7.44
C LEU A 99 -9.71 10.95 -6.60
N LYS A 100 -10.05 11.11 -5.32
CA LYS A 100 -9.20 11.83 -4.37
C LYS A 100 -8.20 10.85 -3.81
N LEU A 101 -6.91 11.13 -4.04
CA LEU A 101 -5.84 10.37 -3.41
C LEU A 101 -5.79 10.72 -1.92
N PRO A 102 -5.32 9.80 -1.05
CA PRO A 102 -5.06 10.12 0.34
C PRO A 102 -4.11 11.32 0.45
N GLU A 103 -4.33 12.15 1.47
CA GLU A 103 -3.53 13.32 1.81
C GLU A 103 -3.10 13.22 3.28
N PRO A 104 -2.02 13.91 3.68
CA PRO A 104 -1.62 13.99 5.08
C PRO A 104 -2.73 14.58 5.96
N THR A 105 -2.60 14.40 7.28
CA THR A 105 -3.51 15.06 8.23
C THR A 105 -3.55 16.57 7.95
N PRO A 106 -4.73 17.23 7.95
CA PRO A 106 -4.83 18.66 7.67
C PRO A 106 -3.87 19.49 8.53
N GLY A 107 -3.06 20.33 7.89
CA GLY A 107 -2.03 21.17 8.55
C GLY A 107 -0.66 20.48 8.73
N SER A 108 -0.55 19.19 8.38
CA SER A 108 0.71 18.44 8.38
C SER A 108 1.31 18.38 6.98
N SER A 109 2.64 18.39 6.90
CA SER A 109 3.38 17.91 5.73
C SER A 109 3.44 16.39 5.76
N GLY A 110 3.58 15.75 4.60
CA GLY A 110 3.71 14.29 4.56
C GLY A 110 4.38 13.77 3.31
N LEU A 111 4.46 12.45 3.22
CA LEU A 111 4.87 11.71 2.03
C LEU A 111 3.70 10.91 1.52
N ARG A 112 3.39 11.05 0.23
CA ARG A 112 2.55 10.11 -0.50
C ARG A 112 3.46 9.10 -1.17
N ILE A 113 3.10 7.82 -1.05
CA ILE A 113 3.92 6.70 -1.49
C ILE A 113 3.06 5.81 -2.39
N PHE A 114 3.45 5.70 -3.65
CA PHE A 114 2.78 4.83 -4.62
C PHE A 114 3.58 3.56 -4.72
N VAL A 115 2.98 2.41 -4.38
CA VAL A 115 3.70 1.13 -4.35
C VAL A 115 3.05 0.14 -5.30
N ARG A 116 3.88 -0.50 -6.13
CA ARG A 116 3.44 -1.45 -7.14
C ARG A 116 4.32 -2.69 -7.14
N LEU A 117 3.68 -3.85 -7.25
CA LEU A 117 4.33 -5.13 -7.48
C LEU A 117 4.03 -5.61 -8.91
N ASP A 118 5.01 -5.54 -9.81
CA ASP A 118 4.81 -5.88 -11.23
C ASP A 118 4.95 -7.40 -11.47
N ASP A 119 3.99 -8.18 -10.97
CA ASP A 119 3.87 -9.61 -11.31
C ASP A 119 2.94 -9.81 -12.52
N ARG A 120 3.49 -10.24 -13.65
CA ARG A 120 2.71 -10.62 -14.84
C ARG A 120 1.67 -11.71 -14.55
N ARG A 121 1.91 -12.56 -13.54
CA ARG A 121 0.97 -13.62 -13.14
C ARG A 121 -0.19 -13.08 -12.31
N MET A 122 -0.10 -11.85 -11.80
CA MET A 122 -1.12 -11.27 -10.94
C MET A 122 -1.44 -9.82 -11.35
N PRO A 123 -2.18 -9.63 -12.45
CA PRO A 123 -2.44 -8.30 -13.01
C PRO A 123 -3.06 -7.29 -12.04
N ALA A 124 -3.85 -7.76 -11.07
CA ALA A 124 -4.47 -6.91 -10.06
C ALA A 124 -3.45 -6.12 -9.20
N TYR A 125 -2.25 -6.66 -8.98
CA TYR A 125 -1.21 -6.03 -8.15
C TYR A 125 -0.34 -5.03 -8.92
N ARG A 126 -0.56 -4.92 -10.23
CA ARG A 126 0.08 -3.90 -11.08
C ARG A 126 -0.55 -2.52 -10.91
N MET A 127 -1.71 -2.45 -10.25
CA MET A 127 -2.31 -1.18 -9.83
C MET A 127 -1.59 -0.70 -8.57
N PRO A 128 -1.09 0.55 -8.54
CA PRO A 128 -0.40 1.06 -7.37
C PRO A 128 -1.36 1.24 -6.20
N VAL A 129 -0.92 0.86 -5.00
CA VAL A 129 -1.54 1.32 -3.75
C VAL A 129 -0.91 2.65 -3.36
N VAL A 130 -1.71 3.53 -2.75
CA VAL A 130 -1.27 4.87 -2.36
C VAL A 130 -1.35 4.96 -0.84
N GLU A 131 -0.17 4.99 -0.22
CA GLU A 131 0.00 5.22 1.21
C GLU A 131 0.34 6.68 1.48
N VAL A 132 0.03 7.14 2.70
CA VAL A 132 0.41 8.47 3.16
C VAL A 132 0.97 8.40 4.57
N VAL A 133 2.10 9.06 4.77
CA VAL A 133 2.79 9.16 6.06
C VAL A 133 2.93 10.63 6.43
N ASP A 134 2.39 11.01 7.59
CA ASP A 134 2.63 12.35 8.17
C ASP A 134 4.11 12.52 8.53
N MET A 135 4.71 13.63 8.13
CA MET A 135 6.13 13.92 8.32
C MET A 135 6.31 15.13 9.24
N ALA A 136 6.96 14.91 10.37
CA ALA A 136 7.40 15.95 11.28
C ALA A 136 8.73 16.55 10.79
N LYS A 137 9.10 17.73 11.31
CA LYS A 137 10.39 18.37 10.98
C LYS A 137 11.59 17.45 11.24
N ALA A 138 11.54 16.67 12.33
CA ALA A 138 12.62 15.75 12.71
C ALA A 138 12.84 14.62 11.69
N ASP A 139 11.79 14.19 10.97
CA ASP A 139 11.88 13.11 9.98
C ASP A 139 12.71 13.52 8.74
N TRP A 140 12.90 14.83 8.52
CA TRP A 140 13.70 15.38 7.42
C TRP A 140 15.16 15.65 7.78
N LYS A 141 15.51 15.59 9.07
CA LYS A 141 16.81 16.06 9.59
C LYS A 141 17.99 15.38 8.90
N ASP A 142 17.91 14.07 8.72
CA ASP A 142 18.99 13.30 8.10
C ASP A 142 19.14 13.58 6.59
N LEU A 143 18.13 14.17 5.96
CA LEU A 143 18.10 14.62 4.56
C LEU A 143 18.38 16.13 4.41
N ALA A 144 18.76 16.83 5.47
CA ALA A 144 19.12 18.24 5.40
C ALA A 144 20.29 18.50 4.42
N TRP A 145 20.34 19.72 3.88
CA TRP A 145 21.29 20.13 2.83
C TRP A 145 22.73 19.66 3.12
N PRO A 146 23.37 18.92 2.19
CA PRO A 146 24.77 18.53 2.33
C PRO A 146 25.71 19.69 1.95
N THR A 147 26.44 20.24 2.92
CA THR A 147 27.57 21.14 2.61
C THR A 147 28.76 20.39 2.01
N VAL A 148 28.88 19.11 2.35
CA VAL A 148 29.81 18.14 1.77
C VAL A 148 29.09 16.82 1.53
N ASN A 149 29.59 16.01 0.60
CA ASN A 149 29.08 14.66 0.39
C ASN A 149 29.12 13.86 1.69
N ARG A 150 28.01 13.24 2.06
CA ARG A 150 27.92 12.44 3.28
C ARG A 150 27.04 11.23 3.10
N THR A 151 27.32 10.22 3.89
CA THR A 151 26.49 9.01 3.93
C THR A 151 25.37 9.18 4.95
N VAL A 152 24.16 8.78 4.57
CA VAL A 152 22.98 8.73 5.44
C VAL A 152 22.58 7.27 5.63
N ASP A 153 22.34 6.89 6.88
CA ASP A 153 21.82 5.56 7.21
C ASP A 153 20.34 5.47 6.84
N ALA A 154 19.99 4.49 5.98
CA ALA A 154 18.61 4.27 5.55
C ALA A 154 17.67 3.93 6.72
N ALA A 155 18.19 3.41 7.84
CA ALA A 155 17.40 3.14 9.04
C ALA A 155 16.70 4.40 9.59
N LYS A 156 17.27 5.60 9.35
CA LYS A 156 16.67 6.88 9.74
C LYS A 156 15.36 7.18 8.99
N MET A 157 15.16 6.53 7.86
CA MET A 157 13.98 6.69 7.00
C MET A 157 12.96 5.57 7.20
N LYS A 158 13.15 4.70 8.20
CA LYS A 158 12.29 3.55 8.48
C LYS A 158 10.80 3.92 8.51
N LYS A 159 10.45 5.06 9.11
CA LYS A 159 9.07 5.53 9.29
C LYS A 159 8.25 5.49 8.00
N TRP A 160 8.84 5.86 6.87
CA TRP A 160 8.13 5.89 5.58
C TRP A 160 8.63 4.81 4.62
N LEU A 161 9.86 4.30 4.77
CA LEU A 161 10.32 3.15 3.97
C LEU A 161 9.59 1.87 4.31
N MET A 162 9.03 1.72 5.51
CA MET A 162 8.23 0.55 5.87
C MET A 162 6.95 0.41 5.03
N GLU A 163 6.51 1.48 4.36
CA GLU A 163 5.38 1.46 3.43
C GLU A 163 5.75 0.86 2.06
N VAL A 164 7.03 0.59 1.77
CA VAL A 164 7.48 -0.03 0.52
C VAL A 164 7.29 -1.54 0.59
N TYR A 165 6.05 -2.01 0.74
CA TYR A 165 5.71 -3.42 0.88
C TYR A 165 4.91 -3.92 -0.34
N PRO A 166 4.84 -5.22 -0.62
CA PRO A 166 3.97 -5.73 -1.69
C PRO A 166 2.50 -5.44 -1.35
N PRO A 167 1.77 -4.66 -2.17
CA PRO A 167 0.40 -4.26 -1.83
C PRO A 167 -0.56 -5.46 -1.72
N GLY A 168 -1.53 -5.39 -0.79
CA GLY A 168 -2.68 -6.29 -0.71
C GLY A 168 -2.43 -7.69 -0.12
N VAL A 169 -3.15 -8.71 -0.61
CA VAL A 169 -3.25 -10.09 -0.06
C VAL A 169 -1.95 -10.92 -0.18
N MET A 170 -0.82 -10.26 -0.40
CA MET A 170 0.51 -10.86 -0.58
C MET A 170 1.41 -10.74 0.63
N GLU A 171 0.89 -10.12 1.71
CA GLU A 171 1.53 -10.06 3.02
C GLU A 171 1.92 -11.47 3.49
N ARG A 172 3.16 -11.61 3.95
CA ARG A 172 3.57 -12.80 4.68
C ARG A 172 2.88 -12.75 6.03
N VAL A 173 2.34 -13.88 6.46
CA VAL A 173 1.68 -14.01 7.76
C VAL A 173 2.43 -15.01 8.62
N ASP A 174 2.44 -14.74 9.92
CA ASP A 174 2.88 -15.68 10.94
C ASP A 174 2.00 -16.95 10.90
N ARG A 175 2.61 -18.13 11.04
CA ARG A 175 1.86 -19.39 10.90
C ARG A 175 0.99 -19.69 12.11
N ASP A 176 1.33 -19.17 13.28
CA ASP A 176 0.67 -19.50 14.54
C ASP A 176 -0.34 -18.41 14.89
N THR A 177 0.11 -17.15 14.92
CA THR A 177 -0.76 -16.00 15.23
C THR A 177 -1.62 -15.57 14.05
N LYS A 178 -1.22 -15.94 12.82
CA LYS A 178 -1.87 -15.55 11.57
C LYS A 178 -1.90 -14.06 11.28
N LYS A 179 -1.16 -13.26 12.03
CA LYS A 179 -0.99 -11.82 11.81
C LYS A 179 0.00 -11.57 10.66
N ALA A 180 -0.22 -10.50 9.90
CA ALA A 180 0.72 -10.07 8.88
C ALA A 180 2.06 -9.63 9.51
N PHE A 181 3.17 -10.02 8.89
CA PHE A 181 4.47 -9.52 9.29
C PHE A 181 4.62 -8.08 8.80
N SER A 182 4.77 -7.15 9.74
CA SER A 182 5.09 -5.76 9.47
C SER A 182 6.56 -5.61 9.08
N ILE A 183 6.88 -4.63 8.22
CA ILE A 183 8.27 -4.25 7.98
C ILE A 183 8.84 -3.57 9.22
N THR A 184 9.85 -4.18 9.84
CA THR A 184 10.45 -3.70 11.09
C THR A 184 11.92 -3.35 10.95
N GLY A 185 12.62 -3.87 9.94
CA GLY A 185 14.02 -3.56 9.68
C GLY A 185 14.19 -2.78 8.38
N VAL A 186 14.99 -1.72 8.46
CA VAL A 186 15.51 -0.99 7.30
C VAL A 186 17.00 -0.83 7.52
N SER A 187 17.80 -1.21 6.53
CA SER A 187 19.24 -1.05 6.55
C SER A 187 19.75 -0.64 5.18
N GLY A 188 20.98 -0.12 5.14
CA GLY A 188 21.59 0.40 3.92
C GLY A 188 22.16 1.80 4.14
N LYS A 189 22.80 2.31 3.09
CA LYS A 189 23.50 3.59 3.13
C LYS A 189 23.18 4.34 1.85
N LEU A 190 22.79 5.60 1.99
CA LEU A 190 22.57 6.51 0.87
C LEU A 190 23.72 7.51 0.83
N LEU A 191 24.33 7.71 -0.33
CA LEU A 191 25.24 8.83 -0.56
C LEU A 191 24.41 10.06 -0.88
N LEU A 192 24.47 11.06 0.00
CA LEU A 192 23.82 12.35 -0.16
C LEU A 192 24.82 13.38 -0.70
N THR A 193 24.52 13.92 -1.87
CA THR A 193 25.40 14.80 -2.64
C THR A 193 24.63 16.03 -3.11
N ALA A 194 25.23 17.21 -2.93
CA ALA A 194 24.73 18.44 -3.54
C ALA A 194 24.79 18.32 -5.07
N SER A 195 23.75 18.81 -5.75
CA SER A 195 23.60 18.74 -7.20
C SER A 195 23.40 20.16 -7.76
N THR A 196 22.59 20.28 -8.81
CA THR A 196 22.30 21.55 -9.48
C THR A 196 21.64 22.57 -8.55
N SER A 197 21.83 23.84 -8.87
CA SER A 197 21.16 24.97 -8.22
C SER A 197 20.56 25.89 -9.27
N SER A 198 19.40 26.46 -8.95
CA SER A 198 18.71 27.49 -9.71
C SER A 198 18.80 28.85 -8.99
N GLN A 199 18.14 29.87 -9.52
CA GLN A 199 18.12 31.20 -8.91
C GLN A 199 17.57 31.19 -7.47
N HIS A 200 16.51 30.40 -7.23
CA HIS A 200 15.77 30.37 -5.95
C HIS A 200 15.94 29.09 -5.15
N HIS A 201 16.32 27.99 -5.80
CA HIS A 201 16.38 26.67 -5.18
C HIS A 201 17.73 25.99 -5.40
N ARG A 202 18.08 25.10 -4.50
CA ARG A 202 19.18 24.16 -4.67
C ARG A 202 18.66 22.74 -4.51
N HIS A 203 19.35 21.80 -5.15
CA HIS A 203 18.95 20.41 -5.18
C HIS A 203 20.06 19.51 -4.67
N ALA A 204 19.69 18.45 -3.96
CA ALA A 204 20.60 17.37 -3.60
C ALA A 204 19.99 16.03 -3.99
N VAL A 205 20.84 15.05 -4.24
CA VAL A 205 20.44 13.68 -4.57
C VAL A 205 20.95 12.76 -3.47
N ALA A 206 20.08 11.87 -2.98
CA ALA A 206 20.48 10.75 -2.14
C ALA A 206 20.25 9.44 -2.89
N ILE A 207 21.30 8.65 -3.08
CA ILE A 207 21.21 7.36 -3.79
C ILE A 207 21.90 6.25 -3.00
N GLY A 208 21.29 5.07 -2.98
CA GLY A 208 21.94 3.88 -2.44
C GLY A 208 21.04 2.66 -2.37
N ARG A 209 21.63 1.52 -2.00
CA ARG A 209 20.90 0.26 -1.84
C ARG A 209 20.35 0.18 -0.42
N VAL A 210 19.07 -0.15 -0.33
CA VAL A 210 18.36 -0.35 0.93
C VAL A 210 17.81 -1.77 1.00
N ARG A 211 17.83 -2.35 2.20
CA ARG A 211 17.24 -3.65 2.51
C ARG A 211 16.12 -3.44 3.53
N LEU A 212 14.97 -4.05 3.25
CA LEU A 212 13.82 -4.09 4.13
C LEU A 212 13.62 -5.52 4.63
N SER A 213 13.38 -5.68 5.92
CA SER A 213 13.07 -6.97 6.55
C SER A 213 11.79 -6.86 7.37
N ASP A 214 11.02 -7.95 7.38
CA ASP A 214 9.80 -8.03 8.16
C ASP A 214 10.07 -8.54 9.58
N SER A 215 9.02 -8.59 10.41
CA SER A 215 9.09 -9.10 11.78
C SER A 215 9.24 -10.62 11.87
N GLY A 216 9.34 -11.34 10.75
CA GLY A 216 9.58 -12.77 10.72
C GLY A 216 10.98 -13.12 11.26
N ASN A 217 11.07 -14.27 11.91
CA ASN A 217 12.33 -14.80 12.46
C ASN A 217 13.14 -15.62 11.43
N ASP A 218 12.71 -15.68 10.17
CA ASP A 218 13.32 -16.49 9.12
C ASP A 218 14.34 -15.72 8.26
N GLY A 219 14.73 -14.52 8.69
CA GLY A 219 15.73 -13.69 8.01
C GLY A 219 15.25 -13.12 6.68
N PHE A 220 13.94 -13.14 6.42
CA PHE A 220 13.37 -12.62 5.20
C PHE A 220 13.67 -11.14 5.02
N GLY A 221 13.97 -10.78 3.78
CA GLY A 221 14.08 -9.39 3.38
C GLY A 221 14.17 -9.27 1.88
N TYR A 222 13.95 -8.05 1.42
CA TYR A 222 14.07 -7.65 0.04
C TYR A 222 14.85 -6.35 -0.04
N GLU A 223 15.33 -6.04 -1.22
CA GLU A 223 16.23 -4.93 -1.43
C GLU A 223 15.96 -4.25 -2.76
N GLY A 224 16.43 -3.01 -2.84
CA GLY A 224 16.36 -2.20 -4.03
C GLY A 224 17.23 -0.97 -3.92
N THR A 225 17.35 -0.27 -5.05
CA THR A 225 17.98 1.03 -5.12
C THR A 225 16.95 2.08 -4.78
N LEU A 226 17.28 2.96 -3.84
CA LEU A 226 16.51 4.13 -3.49
C LEU A 226 17.20 5.37 -4.04
N GLU A 227 16.46 6.19 -4.77
CA GLU A 227 16.90 7.46 -5.34
C GLU A 227 15.96 8.56 -4.88
N LEU A 228 16.50 9.59 -4.25
CA LEU A 228 15.75 10.74 -3.75
C LEU A 228 16.33 12.02 -4.33
N VAL A 229 15.46 12.93 -4.71
CA VAL A 229 15.79 14.31 -5.09
C VAL A 229 15.11 15.24 -4.11
N MET A 230 15.93 15.97 -3.36
CA MET A 230 15.46 16.97 -2.40
C MET A 230 15.67 18.36 -2.98
N THR A 231 14.69 19.23 -2.74
CA THR A 231 14.74 20.65 -3.08
C THR A 231 14.79 21.45 -1.79
N TYR A 232 15.62 22.49 -1.78
CA TYR A 232 15.83 23.37 -0.64
C TYR A 232 15.71 24.83 -1.10
N ALA A 233 15.37 25.73 -0.17
CA ALA A 233 15.64 27.15 -0.40
C ALA A 233 17.15 27.39 -0.38
N LYS A 234 17.61 28.42 -1.10
CA LYS A 234 19.04 28.72 -1.29
C LYS A 234 19.83 28.85 0.02
N ASP A 235 19.20 29.46 1.02
CA ASP A 235 19.83 29.79 2.30
C ASP A 235 19.30 28.94 3.47
N SER A 236 18.55 27.87 3.18
CA SER A 236 17.97 26.99 4.21
C SER A 236 18.47 25.55 4.07
N PRO A 237 18.85 24.87 5.16
CA PRO A 237 19.16 23.45 5.12
C PRO A 237 17.90 22.56 5.05
N ASP A 238 16.72 23.12 5.25
CA ASP A 238 15.46 22.39 5.35
C ASP A 238 14.95 21.94 3.98
N VAL A 239 14.49 20.68 3.92
CA VAL A 239 13.86 20.12 2.72
C VAL A 239 12.51 20.81 2.51
N VAL A 240 12.35 21.46 1.36
CA VAL A 240 11.10 22.09 0.91
C VAL A 240 10.20 21.06 0.23
N SER A 241 10.80 20.22 -0.62
CA SER A 241 10.10 19.12 -1.28
C SER A 241 11.05 17.97 -1.57
N MET A 242 10.50 16.77 -1.67
CA MET A 242 11.22 15.56 -2.05
C MET A 242 10.41 14.78 -3.09
N ARG A 243 11.11 14.28 -4.10
CA ARG A 243 10.62 13.22 -4.97
C ARG A 243 11.58 12.05 -4.90
N GLY A 244 11.08 10.84 -5.05
CA GLY A 244 11.95 9.68 -5.04
C GLY A 244 11.38 8.49 -5.77
N PHE A 245 12.26 7.54 -6.03
CA PHE A 245 11.94 6.26 -6.63
C PHE A 245 12.71 5.15 -5.92
N PHE A 246 12.01 4.05 -5.63
CA PHE A 246 12.59 2.80 -5.19
C PHE A 246 12.38 1.77 -6.29
N GLN A 247 13.47 1.10 -6.68
CA GLN A 247 13.44 -0.02 -7.61
C GLN A 247 14.08 -1.24 -6.97
N GLY A 248 13.27 -2.23 -6.66
CA GLY A 248 13.72 -3.43 -5.96
C GLY A 248 13.10 -4.70 -6.49
N SER A 249 13.33 -5.77 -5.74
CA SER A 249 12.79 -7.09 -6.06
C SER A 249 12.33 -7.81 -4.81
N TYR A 250 11.07 -8.24 -4.82
CA TYR A 250 10.44 -8.96 -3.74
C TYR A 250 10.50 -10.48 -3.99
N PRO A 251 11.10 -11.27 -3.07
CA PRO A 251 11.19 -12.72 -3.21
C PRO A 251 9.85 -13.38 -2.92
N ARG A 252 9.33 -14.13 -3.90
CA ARG A 252 8.09 -14.90 -3.80
C ARG A 252 8.33 -16.37 -4.06
N ARG A 253 8.06 -17.21 -3.05
CA ARG A 253 8.08 -18.67 -3.20
C ARG A 253 6.94 -19.14 -4.12
N ASP A 254 7.29 -19.74 -5.24
CA ASP A 254 6.43 -20.52 -6.10
C ASP A 254 6.34 -21.94 -5.52
N ARG A 255 5.18 -22.26 -4.91
CA ARG A 255 4.97 -23.58 -4.27
C ARG A 255 4.86 -24.72 -5.27
N ILE A 256 4.42 -24.43 -6.50
CA ILE A 256 4.27 -25.46 -7.54
C ILE A 256 5.66 -25.86 -8.03
N ARG A 257 6.50 -24.86 -8.31
CA ARG A 257 7.85 -25.07 -8.85
C ARG A 257 8.93 -25.22 -7.78
N GLN A 258 8.59 -25.08 -6.51
CA GLN A 258 9.52 -25.06 -5.37
C GLN A 258 10.72 -24.09 -5.55
N THR A 259 10.49 -22.98 -6.24
CA THR A 259 11.51 -21.96 -6.54
C THR A 259 11.11 -20.61 -5.96
N THR A 260 12.06 -19.71 -5.76
CA THR A 260 11.78 -18.31 -5.41
C THR A 260 11.86 -17.47 -6.68
N ARG A 261 10.78 -16.77 -6.99
CA ARG A 261 10.74 -15.76 -8.06
C ARG A 261 11.07 -14.41 -7.46
N MET A 262 11.87 -13.62 -8.16
CA MET A 262 12.11 -12.22 -7.83
C MET A 262 11.12 -11.38 -8.62
N VAL A 263 10.17 -10.77 -7.92
CA VAL A 263 9.11 -9.96 -8.54
C VAL A 263 9.50 -8.48 -8.41
N PRO A 264 9.50 -7.69 -9.50
CA PRO A 264 9.80 -6.26 -9.40
C PRO A 264 8.87 -5.56 -8.43
N LEU A 265 9.45 -4.84 -7.49
CA LEU A 265 8.76 -4.00 -6.50
C LEU A 265 9.23 -2.57 -6.71
N GLU A 266 8.30 -1.67 -6.95
CA GLU A 266 8.58 -0.28 -7.26
C GLU A 266 7.80 0.62 -6.32
N ALA A 267 8.42 1.72 -5.87
CA ALA A 267 7.71 2.76 -5.18
C ALA A 267 8.11 4.15 -5.66
N VAL A 268 7.14 5.07 -5.72
CA VAL A 268 7.37 6.49 -5.98
C VAL A 268 6.99 7.28 -4.73
N PHE A 269 7.86 8.21 -4.34
CA PHE A 269 7.67 9.07 -3.17
C PHE A 269 7.43 10.51 -3.62
N GLU A 270 6.42 11.16 -3.05
CA GLU A 270 6.08 12.55 -3.32
C GLU A 270 5.82 13.27 -1.99
N SER A 271 6.61 14.30 -1.69
CA SER A 271 6.31 15.20 -0.56
C SER A 271 5.04 15.99 -0.82
N ARG A 272 4.16 16.02 0.17
CA ARG A 272 2.95 16.83 0.18
C ARG A 272 3.20 18.04 1.10
N PRO A 273 3.12 19.27 0.56
CA PRO A 273 3.32 20.47 1.35
C PRO A 273 2.19 20.63 2.38
N ARG A 274 2.42 21.54 3.33
CA ARG A 274 1.40 21.99 4.29
C ARG A 274 0.29 22.77 3.61
#